data_AF-A0A2V7QNC6-F1
#
_entry.id   AF-A0A2V7QNC6-F1
#
_cell.length_a   1.000
_cell.length_b   1.000
_cell.length_c   1.000
_cell.angle_alpha   90.00
_cell.angle_beta   90.00
_cell.angle_gamma   90.00
#
_symmetry.space_group_name_H-M   'P 1'
#
loop_
_entity.id
_entity.type
_entity.pdbx_description
1 polymer ?
#
loop_
_entity_poly.entity_id
_entity_poly.type
_entity_poly.pdbx_seq_one_letter_code
_entity_poly.pdbx_strand_id
1 'polypeptide(L)'
;GAAAELVPEDQFGFGGSSRLLNPGIGIKGVRVSVLGWLHYDLGIELNDKVLAFLRDSVDALPRTGYGVFENGIAEGGFAPTVSYAGRVAGDSSTGLYLGGALHYYLGVAYLRSSISAGFRTGASIFTGPNPVTPLDSGLTSYSKPGNALGHGVGGDVGVAWISGPIELGVGVNDIGATLTWSDTRQDSVFYRDSSFSKPFKNHVSTTTKLPVSYVANVTYTVGKTTLGADVLNTGRGSTVHVGGEQLLGLIAVRGGVARDQRKRIEFGFGGGVRLGPLGLDVGFWTHTNSLSNERGVTMATSFSIY
;
A
#
# COMPACT_ATOMS: atom_id res chain seq x y z
N GLY A 1 -19.32 25.27 8.05
CA GLY A 1 -18.93 26.10 6.88
C GLY A 1 -18.38 25.23 5.77
N ALA A 2 -18.02 25.78 4.61
CA ALA A 2 -17.51 25.02 3.45
C ALA A 2 -16.28 24.13 3.76
N ALA A 3 -15.49 24.48 4.78
CA ALA A 3 -14.36 23.66 5.24
C ALA A 3 -14.80 22.30 5.84
N ALA A 4 -15.99 22.21 6.44
CA ALA A 4 -16.47 20.98 7.07
C ALA A 4 -16.71 19.83 6.06
N GLU A 5 -16.94 20.15 4.79
CA GLU A 5 -17.11 19.16 3.71
C GLU A 5 -15.76 18.60 3.21
N LEU A 6 -14.66 19.31 3.48
CA LEU A 6 -13.31 18.98 3.02
C LEU A 6 -12.44 18.37 4.13
N VAL A 7 -12.77 18.62 5.40
CA VAL A 7 -11.98 18.17 6.54
C VAL A 7 -12.37 16.74 6.90
N PRO A 8 -11.42 15.79 6.94
CA PRO A 8 -11.71 14.39 7.27
C PRO A 8 -12.25 14.26 8.70
N GLU A 9 -13.16 13.30 8.89
CA GLU A 9 -13.85 13.10 10.17
C GLU A 9 -12.98 12.41 11.22
N ASP A 10 -12.06 11.57 10.76
CA ASP A 10 -11.17 10.73 11.56
C ASP A 10 -9.72 10.84 11.05
N GLN A 11 -8.76 10.29 11.80
CA GLN A 11 -7.42 10.01 11.30
C GLN A 11 -7.48 9.35 9.91
N PHE A 12 -6.66 9.81 8.98
CA PHE A 12 -6.65 9.27 7.62
C PHE A 12 -5.24 8.86 7.22
N GLY A 13 -5.14 7.84 6.40
CA GLY A 13 -3.85 7.35 5.94
C GLY A 13 -3.96 6.54 4.66
N PHE A 14 -2.86 6.49 3.94
CA PHE A 14 -2.70 5.72 2.72
C PHE A 14 -1.56 4.73 2.93
N GLY A 15 -1.78 3.47 2.64
CA GLY A 15 -0.77 2.45 2.83
C GLY A 15 -1.07 1.22 2.02
N GLY A 16 -0.02 0.48 1.71
CA GLY A 16 -0.11 -0.75 0.96
C GLY A 16 1.23 -1.47 0.90
N SER A 17 1.16 -2.77 0.69
CA SER A 17 2.28 -3.57 0.21
C SER A 17 1.94 -4.05 -1.18
N SER A 18 2.88 -3.95 -2.12
CA SER A 18 2.69 -4.26 -3.52
C SER A 18 3.84 -5.09 -4.06
N ARG A 19 3.49 -6.04 -4.92
CA ARG A 19 4.40 -6.94 -5.62
C ARG A 19 4.44 -6.51 -7.07
N LEU A 20 5.47 -5.75 -7.46
CA LEU A 20 5.51 -5.02 -8.72
C LEU A 20 5.87 -5.91 -9.91
N LEU A 21 6.72 -6.92 -9.68
CA LEU A 21 7.23 -7.82 -10.72
C LEU A 21 7.71 -9.13 -10.09
N ASN A 22 7.65 -10.24 -10.82
CA ASN A 22 8.15 -11.52 -10.34
C ASN A 22 8.67 -12.43 -11.48
N PRO A 23 9.63 -11.99 -12.32
CA PRO A 23 10.23 -12.82 -13.36
C PRO A 23 10.91 -14.05 -12.76
N GLY A 24 10.74 -15.21 -13.39
CA GLY A 24 11.36 -16.44 -12.92
C GLY A 24 11.07 -17.64 -13.82
N ILE A 25 11.68 -18.77 -13.47
CA ILE A 25 11.56 -20.04 -14.18
C ILE A 25 11.01 -21.07 -13.20
N GLY A 26 10.07 -21.90 -13.66
CA GLY A 26 9.48 -22.97 -12.86
C GLY A 26 9.43 -24.29 -13.60
N ILE A 27 9.69 -25.38 -12.88
CA ILE A 27 9.65 -26.75 -13.37
C ILE A 27 9.03 -27.63 -12.29
N LYS A 28 8.00 -28.42 -12.65
CA LYS A 28 7.34 -29.40 -11.76
C LYS A 28 6.91 -28.83 -10.40
N GLY A 29 6.29 -27.65 -10.41
CA GLY A 29 5.77 -27.00 -9.20
C GLY A 29 6.80 -26.20 -8.41
N VAL A 30 8.10 -26.40 -8.63
CA VAL A 30 9.15 -25.55 -8.05
C VAL A 30 9.39 -24.34 -8.96
N ARG A 31 9.51 -23.14 -8.38
CA ARG A 31 9.84 -21.91 -9.11
C ARG A 31 10.89 -21.11 -8.38
N VAL A 32 11.88 -20.64 -9.14
CA VAL A 32 12.88 -19.67 -8.71
C VAL A 32 12.62 -18.36 -9.43
N SER A 33 12.55 -17.26 -8.69
CA SER A 33 12.20 -15.95 -9.24
C SER A 33 12.83 -14.81 -8.45
N VAL A 34 12.72 -13.59 -8.99
CA VAL A 34 13.09 -12.36 -8.27
C VAL A 34 11.85 -11.49 -8.16
N LEU A 35 11.37 -11.30 -6.94
CA LEU A 35 10.20 -10.47 -6.62
C LEU A 35 10.63 -9.01 -6.43
N GLY A 36 10.05 -8.07 -7.16
CA GLY A 36 10.13 -6.65 -6.83
C GLY A 36 9.00 -6.28 -5.88
N TRP A 37 9.32 -5.57 -4.80
CA TRP A 37 8.36 -5.22 -3.75
C TRP A 37 8.46 -3.75 -3.36
N LEU A 38 7.32 -3.19 -2.95
CA LEU A 38 7.17 -1.84 -2.44
C LEU A 38 6.19 -1.86 -1.28
N HIS A 39 6.59 -1.29 -0.15
CA HIS A 39 5.71 -1.06 0.99
C HIS A 39 5.73 0.42 1.34
N TYR A 40 4.55 0.99 1.57
CA TYR A 40 4.42 2.32 2.13
C TYR A 40 3.25 2.34 3.11
N ASP A 41 3.37 3.18 4.12
CA ASP A 41 2.32 3.43 5.09
C ASP A 41 2.43 4.85 5.62
N LEU A 42 1.50 5.72 5.22
CA LEU A 42 1.47 7.16 5.51
C LEU A 42 0.22 7.51 6.29
N GLY A 43 0.33 7.81 7.58
CA GLY A 43 -0.77 8.25 8.44
C GLY A 43 -0.69 9.75 8.68
N ILE A 44 -1.83 10.42 8.63
CA ILE A 44 -2.01 11.84 8.93
C ILE A 44 -3.13 11.97 9.96
N GLU A 45 -2.83 12.68 11.03
CA GLU A 45 -3.73 12.92 12.15
C GLU A 45 -3.79 14.42 12.42
N LEU A 46 -4.99 14.99 12.37
CA LEU A 46 -5.24 16.33 12.89
C LEU A 46 -5.48 16.22 14.39
N ASN A 47 -4.90 17.11 15.19
CA ASN A 47 -5.24 17.13 16.61
C ASN A 47 -6.71 17.56 16.82
N ASP A 48 -7.29 17.20 17.96
CA ASP A 48 -8.71 17.48 18.28
C ASP A 48 -9.08 18.97 18.13
N LYS A 49 -8.12 19.86 18.41
CA LYS A 49 -8.34 21.31 18.35
C LYS A 49 -8.41 21.83 16.92
N VAL A 50 -7.58 21.31 16.02
CA VAL A 50 -7.66 21.59 14.57
C VAL A 50 -8.94 21.01 14.00
N LEU A 51 -9.29 19.79 14.37
CA LEU A 51 -10.53 19.15 13.90
C LEU A 51 -11.76 19.95 14.33
N ALA A 52 -11.87 20.30 15.62
CA ALA A 52 -12.98 21.09 16.15
C ALA A 52 -13.05 22.50 15.54
N PHE A 53 -11.90 23.14 15.29
CA PHE A 53 -11.85 24.45 14.65
C PHE A 53 -12.32 24.40 13.19
N LEU A 54 -11.80 23.45 12.40
CA LEU A 54 -12.06 23.38 10.97
C LEU A 54 -13.44 22.78 10.64
N ARG A 55 -13.90 21.80 11.41
CA ARG A 55 -15.14 21.05 11.15
C ARG A 55 -16.30 21.57 11.99
N ASP A 56 -16.13 21.62 13.30
CA ASP A 56 -17.21 21.96 14.24
C ASP A 56 -17.40 23.46 14.40
N SER A 57 -16.57 24.27 13.70
CA SER A 57 -16.59 25.74 13.76
C SER A 57 -16.43 26.27 15.19
N VAL A 58 -15.69 25.54 16.03
CA VAL A 58 -15.33 25.98 17.39
C VAL A 58 -14.29 27.09 17.27
N ASP A 59 -14.47 28.17 18.02
CA ASP A 59 -13.54 29.30 18.00
C ASP A 59 -12.11 28.88 18.35
N ALA A 60 -11.15 29.55 17.71
CA ALA A 60 -9.75 29.42 18.11
C ALA A 60 -9.57 29.90 19.56
N LEU A 61 -8.82 29.13 20.35
CA LEU A 61 -8.58 29.38 21.76
C LEU A 61 -7.19 29.99 21.96
N PRO A 62 -7.01 30.90 22.93
CA PRO A 62 -5.70 31.41 23.29
C PRO A 62 -4.85 30.31 23.94
N ARG A 63 -3.52 30.43 23.86
CA ARG A 63 -2.54 29.50 24.48
C ARG A 63 -2.73 28.03 24.10
N THR A 64 -3.32 27.76 22.94
CA THR A 64 -3.74 26.42 22.50
C THR A 64 -2.91 25.96 21.32
N GLY A 65 -2.53 24.67 21.31
CA GLY A 65 -1.78 24.06 20.23
C GLY A 65 -2.70 23.53 19.13
N TYR A 66 -2.39 23.89 17.89
CA TYR A 66 -3.04 23.45 16.68
C TYR A 66 -2.00 22.78 15.80
N GLY A 67 -2.18 21.51 15.47
CA GLY A 67 -1.15 20.77 14.74
C GLY A 67 -1.65 19.54 14.03
N VAL A 68 -0.78 19.06 13.14
CA VAL A 68 -0.92 17.87 12.33
C VAL A 68 0.24 16.95 12.67
N PHE A 69 -0.07 15.68 12.92
CA PHE A 69 0.90 14.62 13.11
C PHE A 69 0.93 13.75 11.86
N GLU A 70 2.11 13.55 11.31
CA GLU A 70 2.36 12.73 10.14
C GLU A 70 3.33 11.62 10.52
N ASN A 71 2.96 10.38 10.26
CA ASN A 71 3.80 9.22 10.48
C ASN A 71 3.85 8.39 9.19
N GLY A 72 5.04 8.22 8.64
CA GLY A 72 5.24 7.58 7.35
C GLY A 72 6.33 6.53 7.39
N ILE A 73 6.13 5.44 6.66
CA ILE A 73 7.20 4.55 6.19
C ILE A 73 7.04 4.33 4.68
N ALA A 74 8.16 4.24 3.98
CA ALA A 74 8.24 3.79 2.60
C ALA A 74 9.53 3.00 2.43
N GLU A 75 9.43 1.78 1.93
CA GLU A 75 10.56 0.90 1.65
C GLU A 75 10.32 0.06 0.42
N GLY A 76 11.38 -0.29 -0.29
CA GLY A 76 11.27 -1.09 -1.49
C GLY A 76 12.58 -1.75 -1.88
N GLY A 77 12.46 -2.77 -2.73
CA GLY A 77 13.61 -3.52 -3.21
C GLY A 77 13.23 -4.77 -3.97
N PHE A 78 14.09 -5.78 -3.85
CA PHE A 78 13.95 -7.05 -4.54
C PHE A 78 14.04 -8.21 -3.56
N ALA A 79 13.53 -9.39 -3.94
CA ALA A 79 13.65 -10.59 -3.14
C ALA A 79 13.83 -11.83 -4.04
N PRO A 80 15.03 -12.41 -4.11
CA PRO A 80 15.19 -13.77 -4.60
C PRO A 80 14.25 -14.70 -3.85
N THR A 81 13.52 -15.50 -4.62
CA THR A 81 12.41 -16.29 -4.13
C THR A 81 12.55 -17.72 -4.63
N VAL A 82 12.34 -18.67 -3.72
CA VAL A 82 12.11 -20.08 -4.06
C VAL A 82 10.71 -20.43 -3.59
N SER A 83 9.91 -20.99 -4.48
CA SER A 83 8.53 -21.37 -4.17
C SER A 83 8.23 -22.77 -4.68
N TYR A 84 7.28 -23.41 -4.02
CA TYR A 84 6.72 -24.67 -4.44
C TYR A 84 5.19 -24.60 -4.38
N ALA A 85 4.52 -25.10 -5.40
CA ALA A 85 3.09 -25.35 -5.37
C ALA A 85 2.79 -26.71 -6.00
N GLY A 86 1.95 -27.50 -5.34
CA GLY A 86 1.63 -28.85 -5.77
C GLY A 86 0.24 -29.29 -5.32
N ARG A 87 -0.32 -30.26 -6.05
CA ARG A 87 -1.57 -30.92 -5.66
C ARG A 87 -1.28 -31.88 -4.50
N VAL A 88 -2.08 -31.77 -3.44
CA VAL A 88 -1.97 -32.64 -2.25
C VAL A 88 -3.12 -33.62 -2.12
N ALA A 89 -4.28 -33.32 -2.73
CA ALA A 89 -5.43 -34.21 -2.77
C ALA A 89 -6.29 -33.97 -4.02
N GLY A 90 -7.11 -34.97 -4.39
CA GLY A 90 -8.05 -34.89 -5.50
C GLY A 90 -7.60 -35.61 -6.79
N ASP A 91 -8.41 -35.47 -7.83
CA ASP A 91 -8.32 -36.15 -9.12
C ASP A 91 -8.25 -35.17 -10.30
N SER A 92 -8.52 -35.62 -11.52
CA SER A 92 -8.48 -34.78 -12.73
C SER A 92 -9.54 -33.67 -12.75
N SER A 93 -10.63 -33.80 -11.99
CA SER A 93 -11.78 -32.88 -11.97
C SER A 93 -11.76 -31.93 -10.77
N THR A 94 -11.18 -32.36 -9.65
CA THR A 94 -11.11 -31.60 -8.40
C THR A 94 -9.73 -31.76 -7.80
N GLY A 95 -9.06 -30.67 -7.42
CA GLY A 95 -7.74 -30.70 -6.79
C GLY A 95 -7.62 -29.71 -5.65
N LEU A 96 -7.05 -30.18 -4.54
CA LEU A 96 -6.55 -29.33 -3.47
C LEU A 96 -5.04 -29.14 -3.66
N TYR A 97 -4.61 -27.89 -3.66
CA TYR A 97 -3.24 -27.47 -3.87
C TYR A 97 -2.72 -26.74 -2.64
N LEU A 98 -1.48 -27.03 -2.27
CA LEU A 98 -0.75 -26.28 -1.27
C LEU A 98 0.46 -25.65 -1.94
N GLY A 99 0.74 -24.40 -1.55
CA GLY A 99 1.89 -23.67 -1.99
C GLY A 99 2.58 -22.95 -0.84
N GLY A 100 3.88 -22.75 -0.99
CA GLY A 100 4.68 -21.94 -0.11
C GLY A 100 5.82 -21.27 -0.87
N ALA A 101 6.23 -20.11 -0.38
CA ALA A 101 7.37 -19.38 -0.90
C ALA A 101 8.28 -18.92 0.23
N LEU A 102 9.59 -18.93 -0.03
CA LEU A 102 10.60 -18.34 0.83
C LEU A 102 11.25 -17.19 0.07
N HIS A 103 11.35 -16.04 0.73
CA HIS A 103 11.89 -14.81 0.19
C HIS A 103 13.10 -14.39 1.00
N TYR A 104 14.19 -14.04 0.31
CA TYR A 104 15.29 -13.29 0.89
C TYR A 104 15.17 -11.83 0.45
N TYR A 105 14.66 -10.96 1.32
CA TYR A 105 14.45 -9.55 0.99
C TYR A 105 15.78 -8.81 0.96
N LEU A 106 15.96 -8.01 -0.09
CA LEU A 106 17.03 -7.04 -0.29
C LEU A 106 16.40 -5.66 -0.46
N GLY A 107 16.45 -4.85 0.60
CA GLY A 107 15.93 -3.50 0.63
C GLY A 107 16.91 -2.51 0.01
N VAL A 108 16.45 -1.77 -1.01
CA VAL A 108 17.27 -0.81 -1.78
C VAL A 108 17.13 0.61 -1.22
N ALA A 109 15.93 0.96 -0.77
CA ALA A 109 15.64 2.25 -0.17
C ALA A 109 14.63 2.10 0.96
N TYR A 110 14.80 2.93 1.99
CA TYR A 110 13.94 3.02 3.15
C TYR A 110 13.85 4.46 3.61
N LEU A 111 12.66 4.87 4.01
CA LEU A 111 12.36 6.14 4.64
C LEU A 111 11.32 5.87 5.71
N ARG A 112 11.56 6.35 6.92
CA ARG A 112 10.56 6.46 7.98
C ARG A 112 10.61 7.87 8.54
N SER A 113 9.46 8.50 8.65
CA SER A 113 9.33 9.87 9.13
C SER A 113 8.25 9.94 10.19
N SER A 114 8.51 10.66 11.26
CA SER A 114 7.50 11.05 12.24
C SER A 114 7.65 12.56 12.42
N ILE A 115 6.64 13.31 11.99
CA ILE A 115 6.65 14.77 11.96
C ILE A 115 5.41 15.26 12.68
N SER A 116 5.59 16.26 13.55
CA SER A 116 4.54 17.10 14.09
C SER A 116 4.77 18.48 13.51
N ALA A 117 3.77 19.05 12.84
CA ALA A 117 3.80 20.41 12.34
C ALA A 117 2.61 21.20 12.89
N GLY A 118 2.83 22.46 13.27
CA GLY A 118 1.74 23.25 13.83
C GLY A 118 2.19 24.54 14.49
N PHE A 119 1.31 25.09 15.31
CA PHE A 119 1.57 26.30 16.06
C PHE A 119 0.81 26.32 17.39
N ARG A 120 1.28 27.13 18.31
CA ARG A 120 0.56 27.48 19.54
C ARG A 120 0.15 28.93 19.50
N THR A 121 -1.11 29.22 19.76
CA THR A 121 -1.63 30.58 19.85
C THR A 121 -1.06 31.30 21.09
N GLY A 122 -0.89 32.62 20.98
CA GLY A 122 -0.49 33.49 22.09
C GLY A 122 -1.64 33.77 23.05
N ALA A 123 -1.44 34.74 23.94
CA ALA A 123 -2.51 35.24 24.82
C ALA A 123 -3.61 35.96 24.01
N SER A 124 -3.25 36.60 22.90
CA SER A 124 -4.15 37.10 21.86
C SER A 124 -3.86 36.39 20.55
N ILE A 125 -4.93 36.03 19.83
CA ILE A 125 -4.86 35.15 18.66
C ILE A 125 -4.56 35.94 17.38
N PHE A 126 -4.99 37.21 17.29
CA PHE A 126 -4.87 38.05 16.09
C PHE A 126 -4.14 39.38 16.33
N THR A 127 -3.66 39.62 17.55
CA THR A 127 -3.03 40.88 17.93
C THR A 127 -1.78 40.62 18.77
N GLY A 128 -0.88 41.61 18.84
CA GLY A 128 0.38 41.52 19.61
C GLY A 128 1.59 41.04 18.79
N PRO A 129 2.79 41.07 19.40
CA PRO A 129 4.05 40.85 18.68
C PRO A 129 4.36 39.39 18.33
N ASN A 130 3.74 38.42 19.03
CA ASN A 130 3.87 36.99 18.76
C ASN A 130 2.50 36.29 18.94
N PRO A 131 1.55 36.48 18.01
CA PRO A 131 0.21 35.92 18.11
C PRO A 131 0.19 34.40 17.94
N VAL A 132 1.20 33.83 17.27
CA VAL A 132 1.41 32.39 17.12
C VAL A 132 2.89 32.05 17.26
N THR A 133 3.19 30.88 17.82
CA THR A 133 4.53 30.30 17.88
C THR A 133 4.52 28.97 17.12
N PRO A 134 5.27 28.83 16.02
CA PRO A 134 5.38 27.54 15.33
C PRO A 134 5.93 26.45 16.26
N LEU A 135 5.41 25.23 16.11
CA LEU A 135 5.77 24.05 16.88
C LEU A 135 5.97 22.89 15.92
N ASP A 136 7.11 22.90 15.23
CA ASP A 136 7.47 21.83 14.31
C ASP A 136 8.59 20.99 14.90
N SER A 137 8.40 19.68 14.90
CA SER A 137 9.42 18.72 15.28
C SER A 137 9.27 17.47 14.44
N GLY A 138 10.38 16.86 14.04
CA GLY A 138 10.34 15.62 13.31
C GLY A 138 11.61 14.80 13.45
N LEU A 139 11.46 13.50 13.22
CA LEU A 139 12.56 12.56 13.11
C LEU A 139 12.38 11.75 11.84
N THR A 140 13.37 11.83 10.97
CA THR A 140 13.40 11.11 9.70
C THR A 140 14.58 10.16 9.69
N SER A 141 14.31 8.86 9.56
CA SER A 141 15.30 7.82 9.38
C SER A 141 15.25 7.31 7.95
N TYR A 142 16.39 7.16 7.28
CA TYR A 142 16.41 6.71 5.90
C TYR A 142 17.68 5.95 5.52
N SER A 143 17.56 5.14 4.48
CA SER A 143 18.66 4.56 3.70
C SER A 143 18.35 4.75 2.21
N LYS A 144 19.36 5.09 1.42
CA LYS A 144 19.21 5.41 0.00
C LYS A 144 20.09 4.49 -0.86
N PRO A 145 19.82 4.36 -2.17
CA PRO A 145 20.69 3.62 -3.08
C PRO A 145 22.15 4.08 -2.94
N GLY A 146 23.06 3.12 -2.82
CA GLY A 146 24.48 3.36 -2.55
C GLY A 146 24.91 3.15 -1.09
N ASN A 147 23.97 3.07 -0.15
CA ASN A 147 24.23 2.62 1.23
C ASN A 147 24.13 1.07 1.32
N ALA A 148 24.42 0.52 2.51
CA ALA A 148 24.20 -0.90 2.78
C ALA A 148 22.73 -1.28 2.57
N LEU A 149 22.51 -2.37 1.83
CA LEU A 149 21.16 -2.88 1.57
C LEU A 149 20.52 -3.40 2.86
N GLY A 150 19.22 -3.16 3.00
CA GLY A 150 18.41 -3.87 3.97
C GLY A 150 18.37 -5.35 3.63
N HIS A 151 18.37 -6.24 4.62
CA HIS A 151 18.22 -7.67 4.38
C HIS A 151 17.27 -8.33 5.36
N GLY A 152 16.50 -9.30 4.89
CA GLY A 152 15.50 -9.99 5.70
C GLY A 152 15.06 -11.30 5.10
N VAL A 153 14.35 -12.10 5.88
CA VAL A 153 13.72 -13.34 5.41
C VAL A 153 12.24 -13.26 5.73
N GLY A 154 11.41 -13.73 4.81
CA GLY A 154 9.99 -13.94 5.04
C GLY A 154 9.46 -15.02 4.10
N GLY A 155 8.18 -15.32 4.20
CA GLY A 155 7.59 -16.34 3.36
C GLY A 155 6.10 -16.16 3.15
N ASP A 156 5.59 -16.91 2.19
CA ASP A 156 4.19 -16.98 1.86
C ASP A 156 3.71 -18.41 2.02
N VAL A 157 2.42 -18.58 2.34
CA VAL A 157 1.73 -19.87 2.30
C VAL A 157 0.35 -19.68 1.69
N GLY A 158 -0.12 -20.68 0.95
CA GLY A 158 -1.43 -20.63 0.33
C GLY A 158 -2.03 -21.99 0.07
N VAL A 159 -3.35 -22.00 0.01
CA VAL A 159 -4.17 -23.16 -0.34
C VAL A 159 -5.08 -22.76 -1.49
N ALA A 160 -5.18 -23.62 -2.50
CA ALA A 160 -6.17 -23.45 -3.55
C ALA A 160 -6.99 -24.73 -3.72
N TRP A 161 -8.30 -24.58 -3.83
CA TRP A 161 -9.22 -25.66 -4.17
C TRP A 161 -9.82 -25.36 -5.54
N ILE A 162 -9.63 -26.28 -6.47
CA ILE A 162 -10.12 -26.17 -7.84
C ILE A 162 -11.10 -27.32 -8.05
N SER A 163 -12.31 -27.02 -8.49
CA SER A 163 -13.32 -28.03 -8.82
C SER A 163 -14.17 -27.57 -10.00
N GLY A 164 -13.95 -28.21 -11.15
CA GLY A 164 -14.60 -27.85 -12.40
C GLY A 164 -14.42 -26.36 -12.75
N PRO A 165 -15.49 -25.56 -12.87
CA PRO A 165 -15.42 -24.15 -13.23
C PRO A 165 -15.05 -23.22 -12.06
N ILE A 166 -14.94 -23.72 -10.83
CA ILE A 166 -14.71 -22.92 -9.63
C ILE A 166 -13.26 -23.09 -9.17
N GLU A 167 -12.62 -21.97 -8.87
CA GLU A 167 -11.32 -21.90 -8.20
C GLU A 167 -11.45 -21.04 -6.94
N LEU A 168 -11.09 -21.58 -5.79
CA LEU A 168 -11.02 -20.88 -4.51
C LEU A 168 -9.58 -20.83 -4.03
N GLY A 169 -9.11 -19.67 -3.59
CA GLY A 169 -7.76 -19.49 -3.06
C GLY A 169 -7.77 -18.74 -1.75
N VAL A 170 -6.93 -19.16 -0.81
CA VAL A 170 -6.61 -18.39 0.41
C VAL A 170 -5.10 -18.38 0.59
N GLY A 171 -4.54 -17.22 0.91
CA GLY A 171 -3.10 -17.04 1.08
C GLY A 171 -2.76 -16.06 2.19
N VAL A 172 -1.59 -16.28 2.77
CA VAL A 172 -0.95 -15.38 3.73
C VAL A 172 0.45 -15.11 3.23
N ASN A 173 0.79 -13.82 3.18
CA ASN A 173 1.98 -13.31 2.54
C ASN A 173 2.85 -12.54 3.53
N ASP A 174 4.15 -12.48 3.24
CA ASP A 174 5.14 -11.70 4.00
C ASP A 174 5.22 -12.13 5.48
N ILE A 175 4.99 -13.42 5.76
CA ILE A 175 5.06 -14.01 7.11
C ILE A 175 6.49 -13.86 7.63
N GLY A 176 6.62 -13.18 8.78
CA GLY A 176 7.89 -12.99 9.46
C GLY A 176 8.85 -12.02 8.74
N ALA A 177 8.43 -11.38 7.66
CA ALA A 177 9.26 -10.50 6.84
C ALA A 177 9.77 -9.29 7.64
N THR A 178 10.97 -9.43 8.17
CA THR A 178 11.65 -8.43 9.00
C THR A 178 12.98 -8.09 8.35
N LEU A 179 13.20 -6.82 8.04
CA LEU A 179 14.39 -6.34 7.36
C LEU A 179 15.29 -5.60 8.33
N THR A 180 16.58 -5.90 8.29
CA THR A 180 17.63 -5.19 9.03
C THR A 180 18.43 -4.31 8.08
N TRP A 181 18.49 -3.03 8.39
CA TRP A 181 19.24 -1.99 7.70
C TRP A 181 20.44 -1.63 8.56
N SER A 182 21.63 -2.11 8.20
CA SER A 182 22.84 -1.94 9.03
C SER A 182 23.37 -0.51 9.06
N ASP A 183 23.06 0.31 8.05
CA ASP A 183 23.57 1.67 7.92
C ASP A 183 22.46 2.64 7.48
N THR A 184 21.73 3.16 8.47
CA THR A 184 20.75 4.23 8.26
C THR A 184 21.23 5.56 8.83
N ARG A 185 20.73 6.65 8.26
CA ARG A 185 20.90 8.00 8.77
C ARG A 185 19.60 8.49 9.41
N GLN A 186 19.72 9.23 10.49
CA GLN A 186 18.62 9.90 11.17
C GLN A 186 18.86 11.40 11.19
N ASP A 187 17.91 12.13 10.63
CA ASP A 187 17.86 13.59 10.67
C ASP A 187 16.72 14.03 11.58
N SER A 188 16.97 15.09 12.34
CA SER A 188 15.95 15.71 13.20
C SER A 188 15.59 17.09 12.69
N VAL A 189 14.31 17.40 12.69
CA VAL A 189 13.75 18.72 12.36
C VAL A 189 13.24 19.30 13.67
N PHE A 190 13.63 20.54 13.99
CA PHE A 190 13.09 21.27 15.13
C PHE A 190 12.99 22.75 14.78
N TYR A 191 11.79 23.30 14.78
CA TYR A 191 11.60 24.74 14.67
C TYR A 191 11.66 25.35 16.07
N ARG A 192 12.88 25.64 16.54
CA ARG A 192 13.11 26.44 17.77
C ARG A 192 13.79 27.77 17.47
N ASP A 193 14.74 27.80 16.54
CA ASP A 193 15.64 28.94 16.32
C ASP A 193 16.00 29.16 14.83
N SER A 194 15.02 29.15 13.92
CA SER A 194 15.21 29.37 12.45
C SER A 194 16.08 28.33 11.69
N SER A 195 16.53 27.25 12.32
CA SER A 195 17.20 26.12 11.65
C SER A 195 16.22 24.98 11.34
N PHE A 196 16.14 24.54 10.09
CA PHE A 196 15.09 23.60 9.64
C PHE A 196 15.46 22.11 9.78
N SER A 197 16.75 21.74 9.82
CA SER A 197 17.16 20.34 9.97
C SER A 197 18.58 20.24 10.53
N LYS A 198 18.80 19.29 11.46
CA LYS A 198 20.12 18.93 11.96
C LYS A 198 20.30 17.41 11.88
N PRO A 199 21.43 16.92 11.33
CA PRO A 199 21.78 15.51 11.45
C PRO A 199 21.74 15.09 12.92
N PHE A 200 21.00 14.02 13.23
CA PHE A 200 20.86 13.52 14.59
C PHE A 200 21.84 12.38 14.85
N LYS A 201 21.80 11.34 14.01
CA LYS A 201 22.70 10.17 14.08
C LYS A 201 22.99 9.61 12.70
N ASN A 202 24.22 9.15 12.50
CA ASN A 202 24.63 8.38 11.32
C ASN A 202 24.96 6.94 11.73
N HIS A 203 24.93 6.02 10.78
CA HIS A 203 25.31 4.62 10.96
C HIS A 203 24.49 3.90 12.04
N VAL A 204 23.18 4.12 12.03
CA VAL A 204 22.25 3.47 12.95
C VAL A 204 21.72 2.19 12.31
N SER A 205 21.83 1.08 13.02
CA SER A 205 21.14 -0.15 12.65
C SER A 205 19.64 0.00 12.95
N THR A 206 18.82 -0.21 11.93
CA THR A 206 17.36 -0.07 12.01
C THR A 206 16.69 -1.33 11.51
N THR A 207 15.61 -1.75 12.17
CA THR A 207 14.80 -2.90 11.75
C THR A 207 13.40 -2.44 11.34
N THR A 208 12.91 -2.95 10.21
CA THR A 208 11.55 -2.74 9.71
C THR A 208 10.84 -4.08 9.54
N LYS A 209 9.50 -4.04 9.48
CA LYS A 209 8.67 -5.23 9.30
C LYS A 209 7.64 -4.95 8.22
N LEU A 210 7.58 -5.81 7.21
CA LEU A 210 6.53 -5.75 6.21
C LEU A 210 5.20 -6.21 6.83
N PRO A 211 4.08 -5.57 6.48
CA PRO A 211 2.78 -6.00 6.96
C PRO A 211 2.45 -7.37 6.38
N VAL A 212 2.02 -8.30 7.24
CA VAL A 212 1.47 -9.57 6.79
C VAL A 212 0.19 -9.28 6.03
N SER A 213 0.11 -9.78 4.79
CA SER A 213 -1.09 -9.62 3.97
C SER A 213 -1.87 -10.91 3.82
N TYR A 214 -3.20 -10.78 3.80
CA TYR A 214 -4.14 -11.90 3.69
C TYR A 214 -4.95 -11.73 2.43
N VAL A 215 -5.08 -12.80 1.64
CA VAL A 215 -5.90 -12.81 0.44
C VAL A 215 -6.84 -14.01 0.47
N ALA A 216 -8.09 -13.77 0.09
CA ALA A 216 -9.04 -14.82 -0.25
C ALA A 216 -9.66 -14.47 -1.59
N ASN A 217 -9.73 -15.42 -2.52
CA ASN A 217 -10.30 -15.21 -3.84
C ASN A 217 -11.18 -16.38 -4.27
N VAL A 218 -12.11 -16.06 -5.17
CA VAL A 218 -12.95 -17.01 -5.89
C VAL A 218 -13.02 -16.58 -7.34
N THR A 219 -12.85 -17.55 -8.23
CA THR A 219 -13.05 -17.38 -9.66
C THR A 219 -14.04 -18.43 -10.15
N TYR A 220 -14.94 -18.02 -11.05
CA TYR A 220 -15.89 -18.89 -11.72
C TYR A 220 -15.81 -18.66 -13.24
N THR A 221 -15.45 -19.69 -13.98
CA THR A 221 -15.25 -19.60 -15.43
C THR A 221 -16.25 -20.49 -16.17
N VAL A 222 -17.05 -19.89 -17.05
CA VAL A 222 -18.00 -20.60 -17.92
C VAL A 222 -17.92 -20.07 -19.34
N GLY A 223 -17.52 -20.95 -20.26
CA GLY A 223 -17.42 -20.62 -21.68
C GLY A 223 -16.40 -19.51 -21.92
N LYS A 224 -16.89 -18.31 -22.28
CA LYS A 224 -16.06 -17.13 -22.56
C LYS A 224 -16.14 -16.07 -21.45
N THR A 225 -16.77 -16.42 -20.33
CA THR A 225 -17.06 -15.51 -19.22
C THR A 225 -16.34 -15.99 -17.99
N THR A 226 -15.62 -15.10 -17.34
CA THR A 226 -14.96 -15.34 -16.06
C THR A 226 -15.46 -14.32 -15.08
N LEU A 227 -15.93 -14.74 -13.92
CA LEU A 227 -16.30 -13.87 -12.80
C LEU A 227 -15.32 -14.12 -11.66
N GLY A 228 -14.95 -13.05 -10.97
CA GLY A 228 -14.00 -13.12 -9.87
C GLY A 228 -14.41 -12.22 -8.72
N ALA A 229 -14.09 -12.65 -7.51
CA ALA A 229 -14.12 -11.79 -6.34
C ALA A 229 -12.92 -12.09 -5.45
N ASP A 230 -12.39 -11.06 -4.80
CA ASP A 230 -11.34 -11.21 -3.81
C ASP A 230 -11.51 -10.25 -2.64
N VAL A 231 -10.96 -10.68 -1.51
CA VAL A 231 -10.78 -9.86 -0.31
C VAL A 231 -9.29 -9.86 -0.01
N LEU A 232 -8.74 -8.66 0.09
CA LEU A 232 -7.33 -8.43 0.39
C LEU A 232 -7.21 -7.57 1.64
N ASN A 233 -6.39 -7.98 2.60
CA ASN A 233 -5.96 -7.16 3.72
C ASN A 233 -4.45 -6.97 3.67
N THR A 234 -3.98 -5.72 3.56
CA THR A 234 -2.55 -5.37 3.45
C THR A 234 -2.02 -4.62 4.68
N GLY A 235 -2.65 -4.80 5.85
CA GLY A 235 -2.20 -4.25 7.13
C GLY A 235 -2.91 -2.96 7.58
N ARG A 236 -3.54 -2.22 6.66
CA ARG A 236 -4.31 -1.00 6.99
C ARG A 236 -5.81 -1.08 6.77
N GLY A 237 -6.31 -2.24 6.34
CA GLY A 237 -7.73 -2.46 6.11
C GLY A 237 -7.97 -3.54 5.07
N SER A 238 -9.23 -3.89 4.90
CA SER A 238 -9.66 -4.86 3.90
C SER A 238 -10.26 -4.15 2.70
N THR A 239 -9.76 -4.50 1.52
CA THR A 239 -10.32 -4.14 0.23
C THR A 239 -11.05 -5.35 -0.33
N VAL A 240 -12.20 -5.11 -0.97
CA VAL A 240 -12.98 -6.16 -1.63
C VAL A 240 -13.11 -5.80 -3.10
N HIS A 241 -12.84 -6.74 -4.00
CA HIS A 241 -13.07 -6.56 -5.43
C HIS A 241 -14.08 -7.60 -5.91
N VAL A 242 -14.93 -7.18 -6.85
CA VAL A 242 -15.81 -8.08 -7.61
C VAL A 242 -15.77 -7.61 -9.06
N GLY A 243 -15.54 -8.53 -9.98
CA GLY A 243 -15.46 -8.20 -11.38
C GLY A 243 -15.69 -9.37 -12.31
N GLY A 244 -15.64 -9.08 -13.60
CA GLY A 244 -15.78 -10.08 -14.64
C GLY A 244 -15.00 -9.73 -15.89
N GLU A 245 -14.67 -10.76 -16.63
CA GLU A 245 -14.09 -10.73 -17.96
C GLU A 245 -15.02 -11.45 -18.95
N GLN A 246 -15.19 -10.87 -20.12
CA GLN A 246 -15.86 -11.50 -21.26
C GLN A 246 -14.90 -11.50 -22.47
N LEU A 247 -14.62 -12.69 -22.98
CA LEU A 247 -13.86 -12.86 -24.22
C LEU A 247 -14.78 -12.78 -25.44
N LEU A 248 -14.49 -11.85 -26.34
CA LEU A 248 -15.19 -11.56 -27.58
C LEU A 248 -14.22 -11.71 -28.76
N GLY A 249 -13.80 -12.95 -29.03
CA GLY A 249 -12.84 -13.26 -30.09
C GLY A 249 -11.43 -12.85 -29.68
N LEU A 250 -10.83 -11.87 -30.36
CA LEU A 250 -9.51 -11.32 -30.05
C LEU A 250 -9.55 -10.26 -28.94
N ILE A 251 -10.75 -9.84 -28.53
CA ILE A 251 -10.97 -8.76 -27.56
C ILE A 251 -11.40 -9.37 -26.23
N ALA A 252 -10.83 -8.88 -25.14
CA ALA A 252 -11.32 -9.12 -23.78
C ALA A 252 -11.91 -7.81 -23.25
N VAL A 253 -13.11 -7.88 -22.68
CA VAL A 253 -13.72 -6.75 -21.97
C VAL A 253 -13.81 -7.09 -20.50
N ARG A 254 -13.44 -6.14 -19.65
CA ARG A 254 -13.36 -6.30 -18.20
C ARG A 254 -14.08 -5.17 -17.49
N GLY A 255 -14.73 -5.50 -16.39
CA GLY A 255 -15.37 -4.52 -15.53
C GLY A 255 -15.47 -5.03 -14.11
N GLY A 256 -15.53 -4.12 -13.15
CA GLY A 256 -15.65 -4.47 -11.76
C GLY A 256 -15.93 -3.31 -10.84
N VAL A 257 -16.21 -3.67 -9.59
CA VAL A 257 -16.45 -2.76 -8.48
C VAL A 257 -15.50 -3.16 -7.36
N ALA A 258 -14.89 -2.17 -6.73
CA ALA A 258 -14.09 -2.35 -5.54
C ALA A 258 -14.68 -1.57 -4.38
N ARG A 259 -14.44 -2.06 -3.17
CA ARG A 259 -14.62 -1.32 -1.93
C ARG A 259 -13.26 -1.17 -1.28
N ASP A 260 -12.75 0.05 -1.22
CA ASP A 260 -11.42 0.36 -0.69
C ASP A 260 -11.35 0.22 0.85
N GLN A 261 -10.15 0.41 1.43
CA GLN A 261 -9.96 0.41 2.88
C GLN A 261 -10.77 1.50 3.62
N ARG A 262 -11.17 2.57 2.93
CA ARG A 262 -12.01 3.66 3.45
C ARG A 262 -13.51 3.38 3.26
N LYS A 263 -13.87 2.16 2.85
CA LYS A 263 -15.25 1.72 2.61
C LYS A 263 -15.92 2.45 1.44
N ARG A 264 -15.15 3.13 0.59
CA ARG A 264 -15.63 3.83 -0.60
C ARG A 264 -15.72 2.87 -1.77
N ILE A 265 -16.73 3.09 -2.60
CA ILE A 265 -16.97 2.27 -3.79
C ILE A 265 -16.24 2.87 -4.99
N GLU A 266 -15.43 2.05 -5.64
CA GLU A 266 -14.64 2.36 -6.82
C GLU A 266 -15.11 1.50 -8.01
N PHE A 267 -15.07 2.05 -9.21
CA PHE A 267 -15.47 1.36 -10.44
C PHE A 267 -14.27 1.23 -11.36
N GLY A 268 -14.11 0.05 -11.94
CA GLY A 268 -13.09 -0.24 -12.94
C GLY A 268 -13.75 -0.75 -14.23
N PHE A 269 -13.24 -0.30 -15.36
CA PHE A 269 -13.56 -0.86 -16.66
C PHE A 269 -12.33 -0.85 -17.55
N GLY A 270 -12.22 -1.84 -18.41
CA GLY A 270 -11.08 -1.95 -19.30
C GLY A 270 -11.30 -2.99 -20.36
N GLY A 271 -10.31 -3.13 -21.21
CA GLY A 271 -10.29 -4.16 -22.22
C GLY A 271 -8.92 -4.31 -22.82
N GLY A 272 -8.73 -5.42 -23.50
CA GLY A 272 -7.48 -5.70 -24.19
C GLY A 272 -7.70 -6.48 -25.45
N VAL A 273 -6.66 -6.48 -26.27
CA VAL A 273 -6.62 -7.23 -27.52
C VAL A 273 -5.39 -8.13 -27.53
N ARG A 274 -5.57 -9.34 -28.05
CA ARG A 274 -4.49 -10.27 -28.30
C ARG A 274 -4.24 -10.39 -29.80
N LEU A 275 -3.04 -9.99 -30.23
CA LEU A 275 -2.59 -10.01 -31.62
C LEU A 275 -1.40 -10.99 -31.73
N GLY A 276 -1.71 -12.29 -31.85
CA GLY A 276 -0.71 -13.35 -31.89
C GLY A 276 0.09 -13.46 -30.57
N PRO A 277 1.42 -13.27 -30.59
CA PRO A 277 2.25 -13.30 -29.38
C PRO A 277 2.18 -12.00 -28.57
N LEU A 278 1.50 -10.96 -29.06
CA LEU A 278 1.40 -9.67 -28.40
C LEU A 278 0.04 -9.48 -27.73
N GLY A 279 0.03 -8.94 -26.52
CA GLY A 279 -1.17 -8.47 -25.81
C GLY A 279 -1.05 -6.99 -25.47
N LEU A 280 -2.15 -6.26 -25.64
CA LEU A 280 -2.27 -4.87 -25.21
C LEU A 280 -3.56 -4.71 -24.41
N ASP A 281 -3.46 -4.15 -23.21
CA ASP A 281 -4.61 -3.88 -22.34
C ASP A 281 -4.62 -2.40 -21.93
N VAL A 282 -5.83 -1.85 -21.81
CA VAL A 282 -6.12 -0.53 -21.26
C VAL A 282 -7.19 -0.67 -20.20
N GLY A 283 -6.98 -0.03 -19.06
CA GLY A 283 -7.95 0.01 -17.97
C GLY A 283 -8.10 1.41 -17.41
N PHE A 284 -9.30 1.72 -16.97
CA PHE A 284 -9.65 2.91 -16.23
C PHE A 284 -10.24 2.50 -14.88
N TRP A 285 -9.90 3.21 -13.83
CA TRP A 285 -10.58 3.05 -12.55
C TRP A 285 -10.76 4.38 -11.85
N THR A 286 -11.84 4.46 -11.08
CA THR A 286 -12.10 5.61 -10.21
C THR A 286 -11.44 5.39 -8.86
N HIS A 287 -10.89 6.43 -8.22
CA HIS A 287 -10.37 6.30 -6.86
C HIS A 287 -10.66 7.51 -5.99
N THR A 288 -10.65 7.31 -4.67
CA THR A 288 -10.84 8.36 -3.65
C THR A 288 -9.61 8.55 -2.74
N ASN A 289 -8.42 8.33 -3.29
CA ASN A 289 -7.13 8.44 -2.61
C ASN A 289 -6.57 9.88 -2.49
N SER A 290 -7.44 10.89 -2.38
CA SER A 290 -7.01 12.30 -2.27
C SER A 290 -7.46 12.92 -0.95
N LEU A 291 -6.82 14.03 -0.56
CA LEU A 291 -7.27 14.90 0.54
C LEU A 291 -8.69 15.45 0.29
N SER A 292 -9.12 15.51 -0.98
CA SER A 292 -10.49 15.85 -1.38
C SER A 292 -11.36 14.60 -1.46
N ASN A 293 -12.64 14.76 -1.12
CA ASN A 293 -13.68 13.73 -1.34
C ASN A 293 -14.06 13.57 -2.82
N GLU A 294 -13.46 14.35 -3.73
CA GLU A 294 -13.65 14.22 -5.17
C GLU A 294 -13.06 12.92 -5.73
N ARG A 295 -13.79 12.34 -6.68
CA ARG A 295 -13.45 11.07 -7.32
C ARG A 295 -12.48 11.32 -8.48
N GLY A 296 -11.26 10.80 -8.37
CA GLY A 296 -10.28 10.78 -9.46
C GLY A 296 -10.53 9.63 -10.43
N VAL A 297 -9.96 9.74 -11.63
CA VAL A 297 -9.91 8.66 -12.62
C VAL A 297 -8.45 8.45 -13.02
N THR A 298 -7.96 7.22 -12.90
CA THR A 298 -6.64 6.84 -13.40
C THR A 298 -6.77 5.88 -14.57
N MET A 299 -5.83 5.99 -15.51
CA MET A 299 -5.67 5.09 -16.65
C MET A 299 -4.39 4.28 -16.48
N ALA A 300 -4.45 2.98 -16.75
CA ALA A 300 -3.29 2.11 -16.88
C ALA A 300 -3.28 1.44 -18.23
N THR A 301 -2.08 1.23 -18.77
CA THR A 301 -1.84 0.48 -19.99
C THR A 301 -0.80 -0.59 -19.72
N SER A 302 -1.01 -1.79 -20.25
CA SER A 302 -0.02 -2.86 -20.18
C SER A 302 0.22 -3.49 -21.54
N PHE A 303 1.44 -3.94 -21.72
CA PHE A 303 1.89 -4.67 -22.90
C PHE A 303 2.52 -5.98 -22.47
N SER A 304 2.18 -7.07 -23.15
CA SER A 304 2.67 -8.41 -22.84
C SER A 304 3.18 -9.11 -24.09
N ILE A 305 4.28 -9.85 -23.93
CA ILE A 305 4.85 -10.75 -24.94
C ILE A 305 4.71 -12.16 -24.38
N TYR A 306 3.97 -13.02 -25.09
CA TYR A 306 3.70 -14.41 -24.72
C TYR A 306 4.70 -15.38 -25.34
#